data_AF-A0A1B2J7H1-F1
#
_entry.id   AF-A0A1B2J7H1-F1
#
_cell.length_a   1.000
_cell.length_b   1.000
_cell.length_c   1.000
_cell.angle_alpha   90.00
_cell.angle_beta   90.00
_cell.angle_gamma   90.00
#
_symmetry.space_group_name_H-M   'P 1'
#
loop_
_entity.id
_entity.type
_entity.pdbx_description
1 polymer ?
#
loop_
_entity_poly.entity_id
_entity_poly.type
_entity_poly.pdbx_seq_one_letter_code
_entity_poly.pdbx_strand_id
1 'polypeptide(L)'
;MSKTFTITALAALGATVGYAIYFDYQRRNNSSFRKTLKKNSKSYQKKLQKDKEQSKKQTLVLLKKRLEQALKEEPVLSDVAEKEQYFYKHITLGEQLSSVPNKEIDAAIEFYKALSTYPNPTSILNIYQKSVREDIYELVVMLIAIQPPQAVVNILGESSLQSSHGDDVE
;
A
#
# COMPACT_ATOMS: atom_id res chain seq x y z
N MET A 1 -33.18 21.86 -29.49
CA MET A 1 -32.10 20.98 -29.03
C MET A 1 -32.53 19.53 -28.76
N SER A 2 -33.80 19.22 -28.52
CA SER A 2 -34.27 17.83 -28.23
C SER A 2 -34.16 16.86 -29.41
N LYS A 3 -34.48 17.30 -30.64
CA LYS A 3 -34.50 16.42 -31.83
C LYS A 3 -33.11 15.90 -32.24
N THR A 4 -32.07 16.71 -32.06
CA THR A 4 -30.68 16.29 -32.36
C THR A 4 -30.19 15.28 -31.34
N PHE A 5 -30.54 15.45 -30.06
CA PHE A 5 -30.28 14.49 -28.99
C PHE A 5 -31.01 13.16 -29.20
N THR A 6 -32.28 13.17 -29.64
CA THR A 6 -33.02 11.93 -29.91
C THR A 6 -32.42 11.16 -31.09
N ILE A 7 -32.01 11.85 -32.15
CA ILE A 7 -31.39 11.20 -33.32
C ILE A 7 -30.02 10.61 -32.97
N THR A 8 -29.19 11.34 -32.21
CA THR A 8 -27.88 10.81 -31.76
C THR A 8 -28.03 9.64 -30.78
N ALA A 9 -28.99 9.69 -29.87
CA ALA A 9 -29.27 8.58 -28.94
C ALA A 9 -29.71 7.32 -29.70
N LEU A 10 -30.61 7.45 -30.69
CA LEU A 10 -31.06 6.31 -31.51
C LEU A 10 -29.89 5.71 -32.32
N ALA A 11 -29.04 6.55 -32.89
CA ALA A 11 -27.87 6.11 -33.65
C ALA A 11 -26.85 5.38 -32.76
N ALA A 12 -26.59 5.89 -31.54
CA ALA A 12 -25.70 5.26 -30.58
C ALA A 12 -26.23 3.88 -30.14
N LEU A 13 -27.53 3.76 -29.85
CA LEU A 13 -28.18 2.49 -29.52
C LEU A 13 -28.12 1.48 -30.68
N GLY A 14 -28.37 1.92 -31.91
CA GLY A 14 -28.24 1.07 -33.08
C GLY A 14 -26.81 0.54 -33.27
N ALA A 15 -25.80 1.39 -33.06
CA ALA A 15 -24.40 1.01 -33.15
C ALA A 15 -23.97 0.01 -32.07
N THR A 16 -24.43 0.18 -30.82
CA THR A 16 -24.10 -0.74 -29.72
C THR A 16 -24.74 -2.11 -29.92
N VAL A 17 -26.02 -2.16 -30.30
CA VAL A 17 -26.73 -3.43 -30.59
C VAL A 17 -26.11 -4.12 -31.80
N GLY A 18 -25.84 -3.37 -32.88
CA GLY A 18 -25.18 -3.91 -34.06
C GLY A 18 -23.80 -4.50 -33.75
N TYR A 19 -22.99 -3.80 -32.96
CA TYR A 19 -21.70 -4.31 -32.50
C TYR A 19 -21.84 -5.55 -31.62
N ALA A 20 -22.82 -5.60 -30.73
CA ALA A 20 -23.06 -6.76 -29.87
C ALA A 20 -23.39 -8.02 -30.69
N ILE A 21 -24.25 -7.88 -31.71
CA ILE A 21 -24.60 -8.98 -32.63
C ILE A 21 -23.36 -9.43 -33.42
N TYR A 22 -22.62 -8.49 -34.02
CA TYR A 22 -21.38 -8.78 -34.73
C TYR A 22 -20.35 -9.49 -33.83
N PHE A 23 -20.17 -8.99 -32.60
CA PHE A 23 -19.23 -9.55 -31.64
C PHE A 23 -19.58 -10.98 -31.23
N ASP A 24 -20.86 -11.28 -30.93
CA ASP A 24 -21.28 -12.64 -30.58
C ASP A 24 -21.11 -13.60 -31.76
N TYR A 25 -21.47 -13.17 -32.97
CA TYR A 25 -21.25 -13.95 -34.19
C TYR A 25 -19.76 -14.27 -34.39
N GLN A 26 -18.89 -13.26 -34.28
CA GLN A 26 -17.45 -13.43 -34.47
C GLN A 26 -16.83 -14.29 -33.35
N ARG A 27 -17.30 -14.17 -32.11
CA ARG A 27 -16.87 -15.00 -30.97
C ARG A 27 -17.15 -16.48 -31.21
N ARG A 28 -18.35 -16.82 -31.70
CA ARG A 28 -18.75 -18.21 -31.94
C ARG A 28 -18.09 -18.80 -33.19
N ASN A 29 -18.07 -18.06 -34.29
CA ASN A 29 -17.71 -18.62 -35.61
C ASN A 29 -16.23 -18.47 -35.98
N ASN A 30 -15.47 -17.58 -35.32
CA ASN A 30 -14.08 -17.31 -35.73
C ASN A 30 -13.04 -17.70 -34.65
N SER A 31 -12.19 -18.68 -34.97
CA SER A 31 -11.10 -19.15 -34.10
C SER A 31 -9.98 -18.13 -33.92
N SER A 32 -9.59 -17.38 -34.96
CA SER A 32 -8.54 -16.36 -34.86
C SER A 32 -8.98 -15.19 -33.99
N PHE A 33 -10.25 -14.79 -34.07
CA PHE A 33 -10.84 -13.77 -33.21
C PHE A 33 -10.78 -14.16 -31.72
N ARG A 34 -11.17 -15.40 -31.37
CA ARG A 34 -11.06 -15.91 -29.99
C ARG A 34 -9.61 -15.90 -29.48
N LYS A 35 -8.65 -16.30 -30.32
CA LYS A 35 -7.22 -16.28 -29.97
C LYS A 35 -6.75 -14.85 -29.68
N THR A 36 -7.15 -13.88 -30.51
CA THR A 36 -6.85 -12.46 -30.29
C THR A 36 -7.47 -11.93 -29.01
N LEU A 37 -8.74 -12.23 -28.72
CA LEU A 37 -9.38 -11.84 -27.45
C LEU A 37 -8.64 -12.40 -26.24
N LYS A 38 -8.26 -13.68 -26.26
CA LYS A 38 -7.50 -14.32 -25.17
C LYS A 38 -6.12 -13.67 -25.01
N LYS A 39 -5.43 -13.39 -26.13
CA LYS A 39 -4.13 -12.70 -26.14
C LYS A 39 -4.26 -11.30 -25.56
N ASN A 40 -5.26 -10.52 -25.98
CA ASN A 40 -5.49 -9.15 -25.53
C ASN A 40 -5.85 -9.11 -24.04
N SER A 41 -6.72 -10.00 -23.56
CA SER A 41 -7.05 -10.13 -22.14
C SER A 41 -5.81 -10.46 -21.30
N LYS A 42 -5.02 -11.45 -21.72
CA LYS A 42 -3.77 -11.81 -21.03
C LYS A 42 -2.76 -10.66 -21.04
N SER A 43 -2.60 -9.96 -22.17
CA SER A 43 -1.71 -8.80 -22.26
C SER A 43 -2.17 -7.64 -21.38
N TYR A 44 -3.48 -7.39 -21.30
CA TYR A 44 -4.06 -6.38 -20.43
C TYR A 44 -3.84 -6.70 -18.96
N GLN A 45 -4.08 -7.95 -18.54
CA GLN A 45 -3.79 -8.40 -17.17
C GLN A 45 -2.31 -8.27 -16.83
N LYS A 46 -1.41 -8.67 -17.74
CA LYS A 46 0.03 -8.47 -17.59
C LYS A 46 0.41 -6.99 -17.47
N LYS A 47 -0.23 -6.12 -18.26
CA LYS A 47 0.01 -4.68 -18.20
C LYS A 47 -0.43 -4.13 -16.83
N LEU A 48 -1.63 -4.47 -16.37
CA LEU A 48 -2.12 -4.08 -15.04
C LEU A 48 -1.18 -4.56 -13.91
N GLN A 49 -0.67 -5.78 -13.99
CA GLN A 49 0.31 -6.29 -13.02
C GLN A 49 1.62 -5.49 -13.05
N LYS A 50 2.17 -5.25 -14.25
CA LYS A 50 3.37 -4.42 -14.42
C LYS A 50 3.18 -3.00 -13.93
N ASP A 51 2.04 -2.37 -14.23
CA ASP A 51 1.72 -1.01 -13.80
C ASP A 51 1.62 -0.94 -12.26
N LYS A 52 1.01 -1.95 -11.63
CA LYS A 52 0.98 -2.07 -10.15
C LYS A 52 2.36 -2.26 -9.55
N GLU A 53 3.19 -3.16 -10.12
CA GLU A 53 4.56 -3.38 -9.65
C GLU A 53 5.43 -2.13 -9.81
N GLN A 54 5.28 -1.42 -10.93
CA GLN A 54 6.02 -0.19 -11.19
C GLN A 54 5.59 0.93 -10.24
N SER A 55 4.29 1.08 -9.99
CA SER A 55 3.77 2.01 -8.98
C SER A 55 4.32 1.69 -7.59
N LYS A 56 4.29 0.41 -7.17
CA LYS A 56 4.90 -0.02 -5.89
C LYS A 56 6.38 0.33 -5.81
N LYS A 57 7.16 0.07 -6.87
CA LYS A 57 8.59 0.42 -6.91
C LYS A 57 8.82 1.92 -6.78
N GLN A 58 8.01 2.74 -7.47
CA GLN A 58 8.07 4.19 -7.37
C GLN A 58 7.76 4.67 -5.95
N THR A 59 6.72 4.10 -5.32
CA THR A 59 6.38 4.39 -3.91
C THR A 59 7.51 4.01 -2.97
N LEU A 60 8.14 2.84 -3.13
CA LEU A 60 9.28 2.43 -2.30
C LEU A 60 10.48 3.37 -2.42
N VAL A 61 10.81 3.81 -3.65
CA VAL A 61 11.90 4.78 -3.86
C VAL A 61 11.58 6.11 -3.18
N LEU A 62 10.34 6.58 -3.29
CA LEU A 62 9.90 7.81 -2.64
C LEU A 62 9.92 7.69 -1.11
N LEU A 63 9.36 6.60 -0.56
CA LEU A 63 9.34 6.32 0.87
C LEU A 63 10.74 6.28 1.44
N LYS A 64 11.66 5.53 0.81
CA LYS A 64 13.05 5.44 1.26
C LYS A 64 13.71 6.82 1.31
N LYS A 65 13.55 7.63 0.26
CA LYS A 65 14.10 8.99 0.22
C LYS A 65 13.53 9.88 1.33
N ARG A 66 12.21 9.85 1.54
CA ARG A 66 11.54 10.67 2.57
C ARG A 66 11.91 10.22 3.98
N LEU A 67 12.03 8.91 4.21
CA LEU A 67 12.47 8.36 5.48
C LEU A 67 13.90 8.79 5.81
N GLU A 68 14.83 8.63 4.86
CA GLU A 68 16.22 9.06 5.04
C GLU A 68 16.34 10.56 5.32
N GLN A 69 15.50 11.39 4.69
CA GLN A 69 15.45 12.81 4.95
C GLN A 69 14.94 13.09 6.37
N ALA A 70 13.82 12.48 6.76
CA ALA A 70 13.20 12.69 8.06
C ALA A 70 14.11 12.26 9.23
N LEU A 71 14.85 11.16 9.09
CA LEU A 71 15.78 10.68 10.11
C LEU A 71 17.06 11.53 10.22
N LYS A 72 17.42 12.26 9.15
CA LYS A 72 18.53 13.24 9.20
C LYS A 72 18.11 14.53 9.88
N GLU A 73 16.88 14.97 9.67
CA GLU A 73 16.33 16.19 10.27
C GLU A 73 16.14 16.05 11.77
N GLU A 74 15.63 14.90 12.23
CA GLU A 74 15.40 14.63 13.64
C GLU A 74 15.86 13.19 13.97
N PRO A 75 17.08 13.01 14.51
CA PRO A 75 17.55 11.71 14.92
C PRO A 75 16.75 11.18 16.11
N VAL A 76 16.58 9.86 16.19
CA VAL A 76 15.84 9.20 17.27
C VAL A 76 16.57 9.39 18.60
N LEU A 77 15.86 9.91 19.61
CA LEU A 77 16.41 10.22 20.93
C LEU A 77 16.77 8.93 21.70
N SER A 78 17.88 8.96 22.43
CA SER A 78 18.42 7.79 23.15
C SER A 78 18.00 7.71 24.63
N ASP A 79 17.62 8.82 25.27
CA ASP A 79 17.25 8.85 26.69
C ASP A 79 15.81 8.36 26.96
N VAL A 80 15.58 7.72 28.11
CA VAL A 80 14.33 7.01 28.44
C VAL A 80 13.15 7.96 28.63
N ALA A 81 13.34 9.06 29.36
CA ALA A 81 12.27 10.05 29.56
C ALA A 81 11.95 10.82 28.26
N GLU A 82 12.97 11.07 27.45
CA GLU A 82 12.83 11.73 26.15
C GLU A 82 12.12 10.83 25.13
N LYS A 83 12.26 9.50 25.21
CA LYS A 83 11.57 8.54 24.32
C LYS A 83 10.06 8.56 24.47
N GLU A 84 9.53 8.68 25.69
CA GLU A 84 8.09 8.77 25.89
C GLU A 84 7.52 10.05 25.27
N GLN A 85 8.18 11.18 25.48
CA GLN A 85 7.78 12.45 24.87
C GLN A 85 7.88 12.42 23.34
N TYR A 86 8.95 11.82 22.81
CA TYR A 86 9.15 11.60 21.38
C TYR A 86 8.00 10.76 20.80
N PHE A 87 7.67 9.64 21.44
CA PHE A 87 6.56 8.79 21.06
C PHE A 87 5.23 9.55 20.98
N TYR A 88 4.85 10.27 22.05
CA TYR A 88 3.59 11.03 22.07
C TYR A 88 3.56 12.14 21.03
N LYS A 89 4.67 12.87 20.85
CA LYS A 89 4.81 13.90 19.82
C LYS A 89 4.51 13.32 18.44
N HIS A 90 5.18 12.23 18.08
CA HIS A 90 5.07 11.65 16.74
C HIS A 90 3.74 10.93 16.50
N ILE A 91 3.13 10.30 17.51
CA ILE A 91 1.76 9.80 17.37
C ILE A 91 0.79 10.93 17.09
N THR A 92 0.86 12.01 17.87
CA THR A 92 -0.05 13.16 17.70
C THR A 92 0.10 13.79 16.32
N LEU A 93 1.33 13.98 15.85
CA LEU A 93 1.60 14.50 14.50
C LEU A 93 1.12 13.52 13.42
N GLY A 94 1.34 12.22 13.60
CA GLY A 94 0.86 11.18 12.70
C GLY A 94 -0.66 11.20 12.56
N GLU A 95 -1.39 11.32 13.66
CA GLU A 95 -2.87 11.42 13.66
C GLU A 95 -3.37 12.69 12.98
N GLN A 96 -2.73 13.83 13.26
CA GLN A 96 -3.06 15.10 12.60
C GLN A 96 -2.86 15.01 11.08
N LEU A 97 -1.70 14.51 10.64
CA LEU A 97 -1.38 14.35 9.22
C LEU A 97 -2.26 13.29 8.54
N SER A 98 -2.71 12.27 9.27
CA SER A 98 -3.60 11.23 8.75
C SER A 98 -4.95 11.78 8.28
N SER A 99 -5.36 12.93 8.82
CA SER A 99 -6.61 13.61 8.46
C SER A 99 -6.44 14.57 7.26
N VAL A 100 -5.19 14.83 6.83
CA VAL A 100 -4.89 15.75 5.74
C VAL A 100 -4.75 14.99 4.42
N PRO A 101 -5.49 15.34 3.36
CA PRO A 101 -5.33 14.71 2.05
C PRO A 101 -3.92 14.90 1.46
N ASN A 102 -3.36 13.85 0.85
CA ASN A 102 -2.02 13.85 0.23
C ASN A 102 -0.86 13.96 1.24
N LYS A 103 -1.10 13.61 2.51
CA LYS A 103 -0.09 13.59 3.58
C LYS A 103 0.14 12.21 4.18
N GLU A 104 -0.28 11.16 3.47
CA GLU A 104 -0.24 9.76 3.93
C GLU A 104 1.20 9.30 4.20
N ILE A 105 2.15 9.70 3.34
CA ILE A 105 3.58 9.40 3.52
C ILE A 105 4.15 10.10 4.75
N ASP A 106 3.80 11.38 4.93
CA ASP A 106 4.29 12.16 6.07
C ASP A 106 3.74 11.56 7.37
N ALA A 107 2.44 11.23 7.41
CA ALA A 107 1.79 10.55 8.54
C ALA A 107 2.45 9.19 8.86
N ALA A 108 2.71 8.37 7.84
CA ALA A 108 3.34 7.07 8.02
C ALA A 108 4.77 7.18 8.60
N ILE A 109 5.53 8.21 8.22
CA ILE A 109 6.85 8.48 8.77
C ILE A 109 6.76 8.84 10.27
N GLU A 110 5.77 9.64 10.67
CA GLU A 110 5.57 9.99 12.08
C GLU A 110 5.20 8.75 12.91
N PHE A 111 4.30 7.89 12.41
CA PHE A 111 4.00 6.61 13.08
C PHE A 111 5.20 5.67 13.15
N TYR A 112 6.04 5.64 12.11
CA TYR A 112 7.29 4.90 12.10
C TYR A 112 8.28 5.40 13.16
N LYS A 113 8.43 6.73 13.30
CA LYS A 113 9.27 7.35 14.32
C LYS A 113 8.80 6.98 15.72
N ALA A 114 7.49 7.09 15.99
CA ALA A 114 6.93 6.66 17.27
C ALA A 114 7.24 5.19 17.57
N LEU A 115 6.99 4.30 16.60
CA LEU A 115 7.25 2.86 16.74
C LEU A 115 8.72 2.55 17.10
N SER A 116 9.67 3.33 16.58
CA SER A 116 11.10 3.11 16.80
C SER A 116 11.56 3.31 18.26
N THR A 117 10.77 4.03 19.06
CA THR A 117 11.09 4.36 20.46
C THR A 117 10.34 3.50 21.48
N TYR A 118 9.34 2.73 21.03
CA TYR A 118 8.45 2.00 21.93
C TYR A 118 8.99 0.60 22.25
N PRO A 119 8.98 0.17 23.54
CA PRO A 119 9.60 -1.10 23.95
C PRO A 119 8.84 -2.35 23.48
N ASN A 120 7.52 -2.28 23.30
CA ASN A 120 6.69 -3.38 22.78
C ASN A 120 6.00 -3.00 21.46
N PRO A 121 6.72 -3.02 20.33
CA PRO A 121 6.18 -2.61 19.04
C PRO A 121 5.03 -3.48 18.53
N THR A 122 4.91 -4.74 18.96
CA THR A 122 3.79 -5.62 18.56
C THR A 122 2.44 -5.06 19.04
N SER A 123 2.38 -4.57 20.28
CA SER A 123 1.17 -3.95 20.81
C SER A 123 0.77 -2.71 20.00
N ILE A 124 1.74 -1.86 19.67
CA ILE A 124 1.51 -0.64 18.89
C ILE A 124 1.07 -0.96 17.46
N LEU A 125 1.70 -1.93 16.79
CA LEU A 125 1.29 -2.35 15.45
C LEU A 125 -0.15 -2.87 15.42
N ASN A 126 -0.57 -3.62 16.45
CA ASN A 126 -1.96 -4.08 16.57
C ASN A 126 -2.95 -2.93 16.75
N ILE A 127 -2.56 -1.86 17.45
CA ILE A 127 -3.38 -0.65 17.60
C ILE A 127 -3.45 0.08 16.26
N TYR A 128 -2.32 0.27 15.57
CA TYR A 128 -2.29 0.93 14.27
C TYR A 128 -3.14 0.20 13.24
N GLN A 129 -3.07 -1.12 13.17
CA GLN A 129 -3.90 -1.92 12.26
C GLN A 129 -5.41 -1.67 12.45
N LYS A 130 -5.85 -1.33 13.67
CA LYS A 130 -7.27 -1.12 14.00
C LYS A 130 -7.72 0.34 13.92
N SER A 131 -6.81 1.28 14.13
CA SER A 131 -7.14 2.70 14.33
C SER A 131 -6.69 3.61 13.19
N VAL A 132 -5.63 3.23 12.47
CA VAL A 132 -5.09 3.99 11.35
C VAL A 132 -5.75 3.54 10.05
N ARG A 133 -5.96 4.48 9.12
CA ARG A 133 -6.48 4.16 7.78
C ARG A 133 -5.57 3.13 7.07
N GLU A 134 -6.19 2.21 6.32
CA GLU A 134 -5.48 1.10 5.67
C GLU A 134 -4.34 1.57 4.75
N ASP A 135 -4.57 2.64 3.99
CA ASP A 135 -3.58 3.23 3.09
C ASP A 135 -2.33 3.76 3.81
N ILE A 136 -2.49 4.33 5.02
CA ILE A 136 -1.36 4.80 5.84
C ILE A 136 -0.68 3.62 6.54
N TYR A 137 -1.44 2.66 7.06
CA TYR A 137 -0.88 1.48 7.71
C TYR A 137 -0.01 0.66 6.75
N GLU A 138 -0.43 0.47 5.49
CA GLU A 138 0.40 -0.17 4.47
C GLU A 138 1.74 0.54 4.28
N LEU A 139 1.75 1.87 4.28
CA LEU A 139 2.99 2.66 4.17
C LEU A 139 3.89 2.47 5.39
N VAL A 140 3.33 2.41 6.61
CA VAL A 140 4.10 2.11 7.83
C VAL A 140 4.78 0.74 7.72
N VAL A 141 4.04 -0.28 7.27
CA VAL A 141 4.61 -1.63 7.05
C VAL A 141 5.70 -1.61 5.99
N MET A 142 5.52 -0.85 4.89
CA MET A 142 6.57 -0.68 3.88
C MET A 142 7.81 0.02 4.45
N LEU A 143 7.66 1.03 5.31
CA LEU A 143 8.77 1.71 5.96
C LEU A 143 9.56 0.75 6.87
N ILE A 144 8.86 -0.06 7.66
CA ILE A 144 9.49 -1.11 8.49
C ILE A 144 10.26 -2.11 7.62
N ALA A 145 9.70 -2.50 6.47
CA ALA A 145 10.39 -3.40 5.54
C ALA A 145 11.62 -2.76 4.88
N ILE A 146 11.59 -1.44 4.61
CA ILE A 146 12.73 -0.69 4.07
C ILE A 146 13.85 -0.60 5.11
N GLN A 147 13.51 -0.25 6.34
CA GLN A 147 14.44 -0.10 7.45
C GLN A 147 13.74 -0.55 8.75
N PRO A 148 14.00 -1.76 9.25
CA PRO A 148 13.40 -2.22 10.49
C PRO A 148 13.88 -1.37 11.67
N PRO A 149 12.98 -0.79 12.48
CA PRO A 149 13.38 -0.12 13.72
C PRO A 149 14.01 -1.12 14.70
N GLN A 150 14.96 -0.68 15.52
CA GLN A 150 15.65 -1.56 16.47
C GLN A 150 14.68 -2.29 17.41
N ALA A 151 13.62 -1.60 17.85
CA ALA A 151 12.57 -2.21 18.66
C ALA A 151 11.92 -3.43 17.99
N VAL A 152 11.71 -3.39 16.67
CA VAL A 152 11.13 -4.49 15.89
C VAL A 152 12.16 -5.60 15.68
N VAL A 153 13.43 -5.24 15.43
CA VAL A 153 14.54 -6.21 15.28
C VAL A 153 14.74 -7.02 16.56
N ASN A 154 14.65 -6.39 17.74
CA ASN A 154 14.81 -7.07 19.03
C ASN A 154 13.79 -8.21 19.20
N ILE A 155 12.52 -7.98 18.84
CA ILE A 155 11.48 -9.02 18.87
C ILE A 155 11.77 -10.16 17.90
N LEU A 156 12.20 -9.84 16.68
CA LEU A 156 12.55 -10.86 15.67
C LEU A 156 13.73 -11.74 16.15
N GLY A 157 14.68 -11.15 16.87
CA GLY A 157 15.78 -11.86 17.51
C GLY A 157 15.31 -12.76 18.66
N GLU A 158 14.51 -12.24 19.60
CA GLU A 158 13.99 -13.01 20.74
C GLU A 158 13.12 -14.21 20.30
N SER A 159 12.31 -14.02 19.27
CA SER A 159 11.47 -15.09 18.69
C SER A 159 12.28 -16.29 18.21
N SER A 160 13.50 -16.05 17.68
CA SER A 160 14.39 -17.11 17.20
C SER A 160 15.12 -17.87 18.32
N LEU A 161 15.32 -17.24 19.47
CA LEU A 161 15.95 -17.86 20.63
C LEU A 161 14.97 -18.73 21.42
N GLN A 162 13.69 -18.34 21.49
CA GLN A 162 12.64 -19.14 22.13
C GLN A 162 12.39 -20.46 21.38
N SER A 163 12.56 -20.49 20.05
CA SER A 163 12.38 -21.71 19.24
C SER A 163 13.51 -22.73 19.37
N SER A 164 14.70 -22.37 19.88
CA SER A 164 15.81 -23.32 20.03
C SER A 164 15.88 -24.01 21.39
N HIS A 165 14.96 -23.70 22.32
CA HIS A 165 14.97 -24.23 23.69
C HIS A 165 13.81 -25.22 23.95
N GLY A 166 13.09 -25.63 22.91
CA GLY A 166 11.91 -26.50 22.99
C GLY A 166 12.16 -27.97 22.63
N ASP A 167 13.34 -28.34 22.13
CA ASP A 167 13.60 -29.68 21.57
C ASP A 167 14.45 -30.60 22.47
N ASP A 168 14.86 -30.16 23.68
CA ASP A 168 15.76 -30.92 24.57
C ASP A 168 15.06 -31.51 25.82
N VAL A 169 13.75 -31.75 25.79
CA VAL A 169 13.06 -32.50 26.86
C VAL A 169 12.15 -33.57 26.26
N GLU A 170 12.75 -34.71 25.92
CA GLU A 170 12.07 -36.01 25.87
C GLU A 170 12.86 -37.01 26.73
#